data_AF-A0A951XMV9-F1
#
_entry.id   AF-A0A951XMV9-F1
#
_cell.length_a   1.000
_cell.length_b   1.000
_cell.length_c   1.000
_cell.angle_alpha   90.00
_cell.angle_beta   90.00
_cell.angle_gamma   90.00
#
_symmetry.space_group_name_H-M   'P 1'
#
loop_
_entity.id
_entity.type
_entity.pdbx_description
1 polymer ?
#
loop_
_entity_poly.entity_id
_entity_poly.type
_entity_poly.pdbx_seq_one_letter_code
_entity_poly.pdbx_strand_id
1 'polypeptide(L)'
;MDIAANHWSIIEFDVPRIDLQHRRIFELAAAFDEGSDQIRMMKSLAILCDHVKTHFREEEEMMAACGFPGLDAHRRQHVECRRMLVDLLSRAMDMSLDETADETRRLIGGWIHDHILTADREYAAYMKSMRAGGEPPASAPARRAGT
;
A
#
# COMPACT_ATOMS: atom_id res chain seq x y z
N MET A 1 -14.43 0.15 -10.76
CA MET A 1 -14.23 -0.79 -9.62
C MET A 1 -15.33 -0.50 -8.63
N ASP A 2 -16.25 -1.43 -8.40
CA ASP A 2 -17.43 -1.20 -7.55
C ASP A 2 -16.98 -1.24 -6.07
N ILE A 3 -16.82 -0.06 -5.47
CA ILE A 3 -16.36 0.09 -4.08
C ILE A 3 -17.57 -0.04 -3.16
N ALA A 4 -18.13 -1.25 -3.07
CA ALA A 4 -19.17 -1.56 -2.11
C ALA A 4 -18.61 -1.57 -0.67
N ALA A 5 -19.45 -1.25 0.32
CA ALA A 5 -19.08 -1.11 1.73
C ALA A 5 -18.36 -2.33 2.36
N ASN A 6 -18.45 -3.52 1.73
CA ASN A 6 -17.75 -4.74 2.15
C ASN A 6 -16.26 -4.78 1.77
N HIS A 7 -15.78 -3.86 0.93
CA HIS A 7 -14.38 -3.82 0.49
C HIS A 7 -13.45 -3.17 1.52
N TRP A 8 -13.99 -2.33 2.40
CA TRP A 8 -13.19 -1.58 3.37
C TRP A 8 -12.81 -2.39 4.62
N SER A 9 -13.71 -3.25 5.09
CA SER A 9 -13.51 -4.04 6.32
C SER A 9 -12.30 -4.98 6.27
N ILE A 10 -11.85 -5.38 5.08
CA ILE A 10 -10.70 -6.27 4.91
C ILE A 10 -9.36 -5.54 4.92
N ILE A 11 -9.36 -4.22 4.68
CA ILE A 11 -8.16 -3.36 4.68
C ILE A 11 -8.06 -2.49 5.95
N GLU A 12 -8.94 -2.70 6.93
CA GLU A 12 -8.96 -1.95 8.19
C GLU A 12 -8.51 -2.82 9.35
N PHE A 13 -7.60 -2.28 10.17
CA PHE A 13 -6.93 -3.04 11.23
C PHE A 13 -7.13 -2.48 12.63
N ASP A 14 -8.18 -1.68 12.84
CA ASP A 14 -8.42 -0.92 14.08
C ASP A 14 -7.26 0.07 14.38
N VAL A 15 -6.64 0.59 13.33
CA VAL A 15 -5.56 1.59 13.41
C VAL A 15 -6.02 2.80 12.61
N PRO A 16 -6.82 3.72 13.19
CA PRO A 16 -7.60 4.69 12.42
C PRO A 16 -6.80 5.52 11.42
N ARG A 17 -5.53 5.84 11.75
CA ARG A 17 -4.62 6.58 10.86
C ARG A 17 -4.18 5.77 9.63
N ILE A 18 -3.88 4.48 9.80
CA ILE A 18 -3.51 3.58 8.70
C ILE A 18 -4.73 3.23 7.86
N ASP A 19 -5.86 2.96 8.50
CA ASP A 19 -7.12 2.68 7.83
C ASP A 19 -7.54 3.83 6.89
N LEU A 20 -7.39 5.07 7.34
CA LEU A 20 -7.62 6.27 6.52
C LEU A 20 -6.64 6.35 5.34
N GLN A 21 -5.38 5.97 5.53
CA GLN A 21 -4.38 5.97 4.48
C GLN A 21 -4.66 4.93 3.41
N HIS A 22 -5.03 3.70 3.80
CA HIS A 22 -5.45 2.65 2.86
C HIS A 22 -6.61 3.13 2.02
N ARG A 23 -7.70 3.62 2.64
CA ARG A 23 -8.85 4.17 1.92
C ARG A 23 -8.43 5.22 0.91
N ARG A 24 -7.57 6.15 1.33
CA ARG A 24 -7.10 7.23 0.47
C ARG A 24 -6.28 6.74 -0.74
N ILE A 25 -5.50 5.66 -0.60
CA ILE A 25 -4.78 5.05 -1.73
C ILE A 25 -5.77 4.57 -2.81
N PHE A 26 -6.81 3.84 -2.41
CA PHE A 26 -7.82 3.32 -3.35
C PHE A 26 -8.67 4.44 -3.95
N GLU A 27 -9.03 5.46 -3.18
CA GLU A 27 -9.72 6.65 -3.70
C GLU A 27 -8.90 7.37 -4.77
N LEU A 28 -7.60 7.57 -4.50
CA LEU A 28 -6.71 8.22 -5.46
C LEU A 28 -6.60 7.41 -6.74
N ALA A 29 -6.50 6.08 -6.64
CA ALA A 29 -6.46 5.19 -7.80
C ALA A 29 -7.78 5.15 -8.58
N ALA A 30 -8.91 5.27 -7.90
CA ALA A 30 -10.23 5.32 -8.54
C ALA A 30 -10.48 6.64 -9.28
N ALA A 31 -9.81 7.73 -8.90
CA ALA A 31 -9.94 9.03 -9.56
C ALA A 31 -9.28 9.11 -10.97
N PHE A 32 -8.64 8.02 -11.41
CA PHE A 32 -8.09 7.86 -12.75
C PHE A 32 -9.23 7.47 -13.71
N ASP A 33 -10.10 8.41 -14.08
CA ASP A 33 -11.25 8.19 -14.97
C ASP A 33 -11.08 8.84 -16.36
N GLU A 34 -11.89 8.35 -17.31
CA GLU A 34 -11.98 8.80 -18.72
C GLU A 34 -12.27 10.32 -18.82
N GLY A 35 -11.43 11.07 -19.55
CA GLY A 35 -11.55 12.52 -19.75
C GLY A 35 -10.51 13.39 -19.02
N SER A 36 -9.61 12.76 -18.27
CA SER A 36 -8.42 13.41 -17.71
C SER A 36 -7.48 13.90 -18.84
N ASP A 37 -6.80 15.03 -18.67
CA ASP A 37 -5.66 15.36 -19.55
C ASP A 37 -4.35 14.85 -18.94
N GLN A 38 -3.28 14.82 -19.74
CA GLN A 38 -1.96 14.32 -19.34
C GLN A 38 -1.44 14.98 -18.06
N ILE A 39 -1.66 16.28 -17.91
CA ILE A 39 -1.17 17.05 -16.76
C ILE A 39 -1.93 16.65 -15.49
N ARG A 40 -3.26 16.50 -15.57
CA ARG A 40 -4.08 16.04 -14.45
C ARG A 40 -3.68 14.61 -14.05
N MET A 41 -3.50 13.73 -15.02
CA MET A 41 -3.07 12.35 -14.81
C MET A 41 -1.75 12.27 -14.03
N MET A 42 -0.73 13.00 -14.48
CA MET A 42 0.57 13.04 -13.80
C MET A 42 0.48 13.62 -12.38
N LYS A 43 -0.33 14.67 -12.18
CA LYS A 43 -0.54 15.24 -10.85
C LYS A 43 -1.19 14.23 -9.90
N SER A 44 -2.20 13.51 -10.36
CA SER A 44 -2.85 12.45 -9.57
C SER A 44 -1.86 11.34 -9.22
N LEU A 45 -1.03 10.91 -10.18
CA LEU A 45 0.00 9.89 -9.95
C LEU A 45 1.09 10.38 -8.98
N ALA A 46 1.51 11.64 -9.07
CA ALA A 46 2.45 12.22 -8.12
C ALA A 46 1.87 12.30 -6.69
N ILE A 47 0.60 12.68 -6.54
CA ILE A 47 -0.10 12.68 -5.26
C ILE A 47 -0.19 11.26 -4.68
N LEU A 48 -0.51 10.27 -5.51
CA LEU A 48 -0.54 8.85 -5.12
C LEU A 48 0.84 8.38 -4.64
N CYS A 49 1.91 8.71 -5.36
CA CYS A 49 3.28 8.37 -4.97
C CYS A 49 3.67 8.95 -3.61
N ASP A 50 3.34 10.22 -3.36
CA ASP A 50 3.66 10.88 -2.08
C ASP A 50 2.84 10.29 -0.92
N HIS A 51 1.56 10.00 -1.17
CA HIS A 51 0.69 9.39 -0.17
C HIS A 51 1.16 7.98 0.21
N VAL A 52 1.51 7.13 -0.77
CA VAL A 52 2.08 5.79 -0.52
C VAL A 52 3.42 5.88 0.22
N LYS A 53 4.29 6.83 -0.15
CA LYS A 53 5.56 7.06 0.55
C LYS A 53 5.33 7.43 2.02
N THR A 54 4.37 8.30 2.30
CA THR A 54 4.03 8.71 3.66
C THR A 54 3.41 7.57 4.46
N HIS A 55 2.48 6.82 3.87
CA HIS A 55 1.89 5.63 4.46
C HIS A 55 2.96 4.62 4.90
N PHE A 56 3.83 4.20 3.99
CA PHE A 56 4.90 3.24 4.29
C PHE A 56 5.87 3.73 5.38
N ARG A 57 6.22 5.01 5.40
CA ARG A 57 7.09 5.57 6.44
C ARG A 57 6.47 5.40 7.83
N GLU A 58 5.17 5.65 7.94
CA GLU A 58 4.47 5.60 9.22
C GLU A 58 4.27 4.18 9.73
N GLU A 59 4.01 3.23 8.84
CA GLU A 59 4.00 1.81 9.19
C GLU A 59 5.37 1.35 9.66
N GLU A 60 6.45 1.74 8.96
CA GLU A 60 7.82 1.44 9.36
C GLU A 60 8.16 2.03 10.73
N GLU A 61 7.69 3.24 11.05
CA GLU A 61 7.81 3.84 12.38
C GLU A 61 7.03 3.06 13.45
N MET A 62 5.79 2.64 13.14
CA MET A 62 4.96 1.85 14.05
C MET A 62 5.54 0.46 14.32
N MET A 63 6.00 -0.23 13.27
CA MET A 63 6.69 -1.52 13.35
C MET A 63 7.97 -1.42 14.17
N ALA A 64 8.77 -0.36 13.97
CA ALA A 64 9.97 -0.12 14.77
C ALA A 64 9.63 0.12 16.25
N ALA A 65 8.61 0.92 16.53
CA ALA A 65 8.20 1.25 17.89
C ALA A 65 7.69 0.05 18.69
N CYS A 66 7.02 -0.91 18.05
CA CYS A 66 6.57 -2.14 18.71
C CYS A 66 7.59 -3.30 18.64
N GLY A 67 8.74 -3.09 17.97
CA GLY A 67 9.77 -4.12 17.82
C GLY A 67 9.33 -5.27 16.91
N PHE A 68 8.56 -5.00 15.85
CA PHE A 68 8.08 -6.03 14.93
C PHE A 68 9.25 -6.76 14.24
N PRO A 69 9.38 -8.10 14.41
CA PRO A 69 10.52 -8.85 13.86
C PRO A 69 10.61 -8.83 12.33
N GLY A 70 9.48 -8.65 11.64
CA GLY A 70 9.39 -8.64 10.17
C GLY A 70 9.76 -7.32 9.50
N LEU A 71 10.15 -6.28 10.25
CA LEU A 71 10.35 -4.92 9.74
C LEU A 71 11.29 -4.85 8.52
N ASP A 72 12.43 -5.53 8.55
CA ASP A 72 13.39 -5.46 7.44
C ASP A 72 12.86 -6.13 6.16
N ALA A 73 12.06 -7.18 6.29
CA ALA A 73 11.41 -7.83 5.14
C ALA A 73 10.33 -6.93 4.56
N HIS A 74 9.52 -6.33 5.43
CA HIS A 74 8.45 -5.42 5.07
C HIS A 74 9.00 -4.16 4.35
N ARG A 75 10.08 -3.56 4.86
CA ARG A 75 10.80 -2.45 4.20
C ARG A 75 11.25 -2.76 2.77
N ARG A 76 11.68 -3.99 2.50
CA ARG A 76 12.08 -4.39 1.13
C ARG A 76 10.88 -4.40 0.18
N GLN A 77 9.71 -4.83 0.64
CA GLN A 77 8.47 -4.73 -0.13
C GLN A 77 8.11 -3.28 -0.41
N HIS A 78 8.19 -2.40 0.60
CA HIS A 78 7.96 -0.96 0.41
C HIS A 78 8.93 -0.31 -0.59
N VAL A 79 10.23 -0.66 -0.54
CA VAL A 79 11.21 -0.17 -1.51
C VAL A 79 10.85 -0.59 -2.93
N GLU A 80 10.44 -1.84 -3.12
CA GLU A 80 10.03 -2.34 -4.44
C GLU A 80 8.78 -1.63 -4.97
N CYS A 81 7.76 -1.44 -4.13
CA CYS A 81 6.56 -0.69 -4.52
C CYS A 81 6.86 0.76 -4.89
N ARG A 82 7.66 1.46 -4.08
CA ARG A 82 8.10 2.83 -4.39
C ARG A 82 8.85 2.87 -5.72
N ARG A 83 9.69 1.87 -6.01
CA ARG A 83 10.41 1.76 -7.30
C ARG A 83 9.44 1.62 -8.47
N MET A 84 8.44 0.74 -8.36
CA MET A 84 7.42 0.56 -9.41
C MET A 84 6.60 1.83 -9.65
N LEU A 85 6.21 2.54 -8.60
CA LEU A 85 5.45 3.80 -8.71
C LEU A 85 6.29 4.91 -9.35
N VAL A 86 7.56 5.06 -8.96
CA VAL A 86 8.47 6.03 -9.56
C VAL A 86 8.74 5.71 -11.03
N ASP A 87 8.93 4.44 -11.38
CA ASP A 87 9.08 4.00 -12.76
C ASP A 87 7.83 4.36 -13.59
N LEU A 88 6.63 4.04 -13.09
CA LEU A 88 5.38 4.41 -13.74
C LEU A 88 5.26 5.92 -13.93
N LEU A 89 5.55 6.72 -12.90
CA LEU A 89 5.52 8.19 -12.99
C LEU A 89 6.50 8.73 -14.02
N SER A 90 7.69 8.13 -14.13
CA SER A 90 8.71 8.55 -15.10
C SER A 90 8.30 8.26 -16.55
N ARG A 91 7.62 7.13 -16.80
CA ARG A 91 7.19 6.71 -18.12
C ARG A 91 5.83 7.28 -18.54
N ALA A 92 5.03 7.78 -17.59
CA ALA A 92 3.68 8.26 -17.83
C ALA A 92 3.60 9.30 -18.98
N MET A 93 4.62 10.16 -19.13
CA MET A 93 4.68 11.15 -20.22
C MET A 93 4.74 10.55 -21.63
N ASP A 94 5.29 9.35 -21.75
CA ASP A 94 5.46 8.64 -23.02
C ASP A 94 4.37 7.56 -23.23
N MET A 95 3.46 7.42 -22.27
CA MET A 95 2.34 6.48 -22.30
C MET A 95 1.04 7.21 -22.65
N SER A 96 0.08 6.49 -23.23
CA SER A 96 -1.29 6.97 -23.31
C SER A 96 -1.92 7.11 -21.92
N LEU A 97 -2.99 7.90 -21.84
CA LEU A 97 -3.77 8.07 -20.61
C LEU A 97 -4.34 6.74 -20.12
N ASP A 98 -4.85 5.92 -21.03
CA ASP A 98 -5.45 4.62 -20.73
C ASP A 98 -4.40 3.65 -20.20
N GLU A 99 -3.23 3.57 -20.84
CA GLU A 99 -2.12 2.74 -20.35
C GLU A 99 -1.66 3.18 -18.95
N THR A 100 -1.57 4.49 -18.71
CA THR A 100 -1.17 5.02 -17.39
C THR A 100 -2.21 4.67 -16.32
N ALA A 101 -3.50 4.81 -16.65
CA ALA A 101 -4.60 4.47 -15.76
C ALA A 101 -4.64 2.96 -15.46
N ASP A 102 -4.49 2.11 -16.47
CA ASP A 102 -4.51 0.67 -16.31
C ASP A 102 -3.33 0.15 -15.48
N GLU A 103 -2.12 0.64 -15.71
CA GLU A 103 -0.97 0.26 -14.90
C GLU A 103 -1.08 0.78 -13.46
N THR A 104 -1.65 1.97 -13.26
CA THR A 104 -1.97 2.46 -11.91
C THR A 104 -2.95 1.52 -11.22
N ARG A 105 -4.07 1.17 -11.86
CA ARG A 105 -5.06 0.24 -11.30
C ARG A 105 -4.47 -1.13 -11.01
N ARG A 106 -3.59 -1.65 -11.87
CA ARG A 106 -2.89 -2.91 -11.67
C ARG A 106 -1.95 -2.88 -10.46
N LEU A 107 -1.16 -1.80 -10.29
CA LEU A 107 -0.29 -1.65 -9.13
C LEU A 107 -1.09 -1.54 -7.82
N ILE A 108 -2.17 -0.75 -7.82
CA ILE A 108 -2.95 -0.51 -6.60
C ILE A 108 -3.87 -1.69 -6.27
N GLY A 109 -4.67 -2.14 -7.23
CA GLY A 109 -5.63 -3.24 -7.07
C GLY A 109 -4.98 -4.63 -7.04
N GLY A 110 -3.73 -4.76 -7.47
CA GLY A 110 -2.95 -5.99 -7.36
C GLY A 110 -1.94 -5.91 -6.22
N TRP A 111 -0.83 -5.20 -6.43
CA TRP A 111 0.30 -5.22 -5.50
C TRP A 111 -0.03 -4.62 -4.13
N ILE A 112 -0.58 -3.39 -4.08
CA ILE A 112 -0.87 -2.75 -2.78
C ILE A 112 -1.99 -3.47 -2.05
N HIS A 113 -3.07 -3.84 -2.77
CA HIS A 113 -4.14 -4.64 -2.19
C HIS A 113 -3.63 -5.93 -1.54
N ASP A 114 -2.81 -6.71 -2.24
CA ASP A 114 -2.27 -7.96 -1.71
C ASP A 114 -1.31 -7.72 -0.54
N HIS A 115 -0.52 -6.64 -0.59
CA HIS A 115 0.36 -6.23 0.50
C HIS A 115 -0.43 -5.95 1.79
N ILE A 116 -1.50 -5.15 1.68
CA ILE A 116 -2.38 -4.82 2.80
C ILE A 116 -2.99 -6.08 3.42
N LEU A 117 -3.55 -6.96 2.59
CA LEU A 117 -4.22 -8.16 3.09
C LEU A 117 -3.28 -9.20 3.71
N THR A 118 -1.97 -9.09 3.47
CA THR A 118 -0.96 -10.04 3.93
C THR A 118 0.01 -9.39 4.92
N ALA A 119 0.97 -8.60 4.44
CA ALA A 119 2.06 -8.03 5.23
C ALA A 119 1.57 -7.03 6.28
N ASP A 120 0.61 -6.16 5.93
CA ASP A 120 0.16 -5.10 6.83
C ASP A 120 -0.69 -5.70 7.96
N ARG A 121 -1.51 -6.67 7.60
CA ARG A 121 -2.29 -7.46 8.55
C ARG A 121 -1.40 -8.21 9.56
N GLU A 122 -0.24 -8.72 9.14
CA GLU A 122 0.70 -9.40 10.04
C GLU A 122 1.25 -8.46 11.12
N TYR A 123 1.73 -7.26 10.76
CA TYR A 123 2.25 -6.34 11.75
C TYR A 123 1.13 -5.75 12.63
N ALA A 124 -0.05 -5.51 12.06
CA ALA A 124 -1.18 -4.99 12.84
C ALA A 124 -1.63 -5.99 13.91
N ALA A 125 -1.69 -7.29 13.57
CA ALA A 125 -1.97 -8.35 14.53
C ALA A 125 -0.90 -8.44 15.63
N TYR A 126 0.38 -8.35 15.26
CA TYR A 126 1.48 -8.29 16.22
C TYR A 126 1.35 -7.09 17.17
N MET A 127 1.11 -5.90 16.64
CA MET A 127 0.93 -4.68 17.44
C MET A 127 -0.24 -4.81 18.41
N LYS A 128 -1.36 -5.41 17.99
CA LYS A 128 -2.52 -5.66 18.86
C LYS A 128 -2.17 -6.61 20.01
N SER A 129 -1.38 -7.67 19.75
CA SER A 129 -0.88 -8.57 20.78
C SER A 129 0.01 -7.84 21.80
N MET A 130 0.97 -7.03 21.31
CA MET A 130 1.88 -6.26 22.16
C MET A 130 1.12 -5.27 23.06
N ARG A 131 0.05 -4.64 22.56
CA ARG A 131 -0.81 -3.74 23.36
C ARG A 131 -1.62 -4.47 24.43
N ALA A 132 -1.98 -5.74 24.20
CA ALA A 132 -2.75 -6.54 25.15
C ALA A 132 -1.89 -7.16 26.27
N GLY A 133 -0.57 -6.89 26.29
CA GLY A 133 0.36 -7.52 27.23
C GLY A 133 0.59 -9.02 26.96
N GLY A 134 0.22 -9.48 25.76
CA GLY A 134 0.38 -10.87 25.34
C GLY A 134 1.78 -11.17 24.81
N GLU A 135 2.15 -12.45 24.83
CA GLU A 135 3.32 -12.95 24.12
C GLU A 135 3.03 -12.87 22.60
N PRO A 136 3.96 -12.35 21.78
CA PRO A 136 3.68 -12.14 20.36
C PRO A 136 3.44 -13.48 19.64
N PRO A 137 2.53 -13.51 18.63
CA PRO A 137 2.39 -14.69 17.80
C PRO A 137 3.73 -15.02 17.14
N ALA A 138 4.11 -16.30 17.12
CA ALA A 138 5.35 -16.75 16.49
C ALA A 138 5.41 -16.21 15.05
N SER A 139 6.46 -15.47 14.72
CA SER A 139 6.65 -14.92 13.38
C SER A 139 6.60 -16.06 12.35
N ALA A 140 5.70 -15.97 11.38
CA ALA A 140 5.67 -16.93 10.29
C ALA A 140 7.03 -16.92 9.56
N PRO A 141 7.60 -18.08 9.21
CA PRO A 141 8.88 -18.12 8.53
C PRO A 141 8.77 -17.35 7.21
N ALA A 142 9.76 -16.49 6.93
CA ALA A 142 9.87 -15.76 5.68
C ALA A 142 9.65 -16.74 4.51
N ARG A 143 8.60 -16.51 3.72
CA ARG A 143 8.36 -17.28 2.50
C ARG A 143 9.60 -17.16 1.63
N ARG A 144 10.30 -18.28 1.43
CA ARG A 144 11.42 -18.37 0.49
C ARG A 144 10.88 -18.00 -0.89
N ALA A 145 11.48 -16.98 -1.52
CA ALA A 145 11.28 -16.74 -2.93
C ALA A 145 11.71 -18.02 -3.68
N GLY A 146 10.78 -18.63 -4.40
CA GLY A 146 11.05 -19.78 -5.24
C GLY A 146 12.07 -19.41 -6.32
N THR A 147 13.00 -20.35 -6.53
CA THR A 147 14.02 -20.37 -7.59
C THR A 147 13.43 -20.26 -8.99
#